data_AF-A0A4V2AUV9-F1
#
_entry.id   AF-A0A4V2AUV9-F1
#
_cell.length_a   1.000
_cell.length_b   1.000
_cell.length_c   1.000
_cell.angle_alpha   90.00
_cell.angle_beta   90.00
_cell.angle_gamma   90.00
#
_symmetry.space_group_name_H-M   'P 1'
#
loop_
_entity.id
_entity.type
_entity.pdbx_description
1 polymer ?
#
loop_
_entity_poly.entity_id
_entity_poly.type
_entity_poly.pdbx_seq_one_letter_code
_entity_poly.pdbx_strand_id
1 'polypeptide(L)' 'MNERTIDEPKFMVCVGTSAGGIRALEEFVTQLDPAIDAAFFLVLHLSRKGIGNYLFQRLQESTTLQCSIGKDGE' A
#
# COMPACT_ATOMS: atom_id res chain seq x y z
N MET A 1 8.23 -10.77 31.64
CA MET A 1 7.46 -11.25 30.48
C MET A 1 7.01 -10.01 29.72
N ASN A 2 7.82 -9.52 28.77
CA ASN A 2 7.47 -8.39 27.90
C ASN A 2 8.17 -8.64 26.56
N GLU A 3 7.55 -9.44 25.71
CA GLU A 3 7.94 -9.56 24.31
C GLU A 3 6.72 -9.22 23.47
N ARG A 4 6.60 -7.94 23.13
CA ARG A 4 6.00 -7.54 21.87
C ARG A 4 7.14 -7.03 21.01
N THR A 5 7.84 -7.93 20.34
CA THR A 5 8.56 -7.54 19.12
C THR A 5 7.50 -7.42 18.04
N ILE A 6 6.80 -6.28 18.02
CA ILE A 6 6.20 -5.83 16.77
C ILE A 6 7.44 -5.56 15.91
N ASP A 7 7.71 -6.46 14.96
CA ASP A 7 8.84 -6.31 14.05
C ASP A 7 8.47 -5.13 13.14
N GLU A 8 8.74 -3.91 13.63
CA GLU A 8 8.50 -2.68 12.88
C GLU A 8 9.40 -2.74 11.65
N PRO A 9 8.83 -2.52 10.44
CA PRO A 9 9.60 -2.65 9.23
C PRO A 9 10.77 -1.67 9.26
N LYS A 10 11.98 -2.16 8.94
CA LYS A 10 13.20 -1.32 8.95
C LYS A 10 13.11 -0.14 8.01
N PHE A 11 12.33 -0.28 6.93
CA PHE A 11 12.17 0.74 5.91
C PHE A 11 10.70 1.10 5.69
N MET A 12 10.51 2.34 5.22
CA MET A 12 9.22 2.81 4.74
C MET A 12 9.40 3.39 3.35
N VAL A 13 8.54 2.96 2.42
CA VAL A 13 8.52 3.44 1.04
C VAL A 13 7.19 4.14 0.79
N CYS A 14 7.25 5.44 0.51
CA CYS A 14 6.07 6.24 0.17
C CYS A 14 6.03 6.48 -1.34
N VAL A 15 4.95 6.07 -1.99
CA VAL A 15 4.75 6.26 -3.43
C VAL A 15 3.57 7.19 -3.65
N GLY A 16 3.83 8.37 -4.21
CA GLY A 16 2.81 9.36 -4.56
C GLY A 16 2.53 9.35 -6.06
N THR A 17 1.25 9.28 -6.46
CA THR A 17 0.83 9.33 -7.86
C THR A 17 -0.43 10.19 -8.05
N SER A 18 -0.71 10.56 -9.31
CA SER A 18 -1.90 11.34 -9.67
C SER A 18 -2.56 10.77 -10.93
N ALA A 19 -2.81 11.57 -11.96
CA ALA A 19 -3.45 11.10 -13.19
C ALA A 19 -2.64 9.98 -13.85
N GLY A 20 -3.33 8.88 -14.23
CA GLY A 20 -2.72 7.71 -14.86
C GLY A 20 -1.93 6.79 -13.92
N GLY A 21 -1.78 7.15 -12.64
CA GLY A 21 -0.96 6.40 -11.68
C GLY A 21 -1.47 5.01 -11.32
N ILE A 22 -2.76 4.73 -11.51
CA ILE A 22 -3.37 3.48 -11.04
C ILE A 22 -2.77 2.24 -11.70
N ARG A 23 -2.54 2.27 -13.01
CA ARG A 23 -1.91 1.14 -13.74
C ARG A 23 -0.46 0.95 -13.32
N ALA A 24 0.26 2.05 -13.08
CA ALA A 24 1.63 1.99 -12.61
C ALA A 24 1.71 1.42 -11.18
N LEU A 25 0.75 1.75 -10.31
CA LEU A 25 0.67 1.17 -8.96
C LEU A 25 0.34 -0.32 -9.00
N GLU A 26 -0.58 -0.75 -9.88
CA GLU A 26 -0.87 -2.18 -10.08
C GLU A 26 0.37 -2.96 -10.53
N GLU A 27 1.07 -2.47 -11.55
CA GLU A 27 2.30 -3.10 -12.03
C GLU A 27 3.39 -3.09 -10.96
N PHE A 28 3.50 -2.00 -10.20
CA PHE A 28 4.46 -1.89 -9.10
C PHE A 28 4.22 -2.94 -8.01
N VAL A 29 2.96 -3.10 -7.53
CA VAL A 29 2.68 -4.03 -6.42
C VAL A 29 2.83 -5.50 -6.81
N THR A 30 2.76 -5.83 -8.10
CA THR A 30 3.01 -7.21 -8.59
C THR A 30 4.47 -7.64 -8.47
N GLN A 31 5.38 -6.67 -8.30
CA GLN A 31 6.83 -6.90 -8.22
C GLN A 31 7.34 -6.89 -6.78
N LEU A 32 6.47 -6.61 -5.79
CA LEU A 32 6.87 -6.56 -4.40
C LEU A 32 7.03 -7.96 -3.80
N ASP A 33 8.19 -8.22 -3.22
CA ASP A 33 8.48 -9.43 -2.46
C ASP A 33 7.95 -9.29 -1.02
N PRO A 34 7.05 -10.17 -0.55
CA PRO A 34 6.57 -10.15 0.83
C PRO A 34 7.66 -10.32 1.90
N ALA A 35 8.83 -10.83 1.54
CA ALA A 35 9.97 -10.96 2.45
C ALA A 35 10.75 -9.65 2.64
N ILE A 36 10.42 -8.59 1.90
CA ILE A 36 11.08 -7.29 2.08
C ILE A 36 10.71 -6.68 3.43
N ASP A 37 11.71 -6.22 4.16
CA ASP A 37 11.56 -5.57 5.46
C ASP A 37 11.16 -4.09 5.29
N ALA A 38 10.03 -3.86 4.63
CA ALA A 38 9.52 -2.53 4.33
C ALA A 38 7.99 -2.44 4.36
N ALA A 39 7.47 -1.34 4.92
CA ALA A 39 6.08 -0.93 4.73
C ALA A 39 5.94 -0.02 3.51
N PHE A 40 4.86 -0.17 2.75
CA PHE A 40 4.56 0.62 1.56
C PHE A 40 3.32 1.48 1.77
N PHE A 41 3.48 2.80 1.63
CA PHE A 41 2.38 3.76 1.67
C PHE A 41 2.12 4.29 0.28
N LEU A 42 0.97 3.92 -0.30
CA LEU A 42 0.60 4.28 -1.66
C LEU A 42 -0.47 5.38 -1.62
N VAL A 43 -0.13 6.55 -2.15
CA VAL A 43 -1.03 7.71 -2.21
C VAL A 43 -1.37 8.00 -3.65
N LEU A 44 -2.65 7.91 -4.00
CA LEU A 44 -3.17 8.27 -5.32
C LEU A 44 -4.12 9.46 -5.18
N HIS A 45 -3.81 10.55 -5.88
CA HIS A 45 -4.74 11.68 -5.99
C HIS A 45 -5.97 11.26 -6.82
N LEU A 46 -7.10 11.06 -6.14
CA LEU A 46 -8.40 10.72 -6.73
C LEU A 46 -9.35 11.93 -6.71
N SER A 47 -10.21 12.04 -7.74
CA SER A 47 -11.33 12.98 -7.69
C SER A 47 -12.31 12.61 -6.58
N ARG A 48 -13.14 13.54 -6.09
CA ARG A 48 -14.14 13.28 -5.03
C ARG A 48 -15.17 12.18 -5.36
N LYS A 49 -15.29 11.76 -6.63
CA LYS A 49 -16.12 10.63 -7.07
C LYS A 49 -15.37 9.29 -7.06
N GLY A 50 -14.05 9.31 -6.91
CA GLY A 50 -13.19 8.12 -6.83
C GLY A 50 -13.29 7.50 -5.45
N ILE A 51 -13.92 6.34 -5.37
CA ILE A 51 -14.09 5.58 -4.14
C ILE A 51 -12.73 5.00 -3.76
N GLY A 52 -12.18 5.34 -2.60
CA GLY A 52 -10.90 4.78 -2.11
C GLY A 52 -10.87 3.24 -2.10
N ASN A 53 -12.03 2.60 -1.93
CA ASN A 53 -12.20 1.15 -2.04
C ASN A 53 -11.80 0.58 -3.41
N TYR A 54 -11.95 1.35 -4.49
CA TYR A 54 -11.57 0.91 -5.84
C TYR A 54 -10.06 0.69 -5.95
N LEU A 55 -9.26 1.61 -5.39
CA LEU A 55 -7.81 1.47 -5.36
C LEU A 55 -7.42 0.27 -4.48
N PHE A 56 -7.96 0.20 -3.26
CA PHE A 56 -7.71 -0.91 -2.34
C PHE A 56 -7.99 -2.26 -3.00
N GLN A 57 -9.16 -2.43 -3.61
CA GLN A 57 -9.55 -3.69 -4.23
C GLN A 57 -8.59 -4.09 -5.35
N ARG A 58 -8.22 -3.16 -6.23
CA ARG A 58 -7.32 -3.46 -7.36
C ARG A 58 -5.90 -3.81 -6.91
N LEU A 59 -5.39 -3.11 -5.89
CA LEU A 59 -4.08 -3.42 -5.33
C LEU A 59 -4.08 -4.78 -4.65
N GLN A 60 -5.09 -5.07 -3.82
CA GLN A 60 -5.20 -6.35 -3.12
C GLN A 60 -5.34 -7.54 -4.08
N GLU A 61 -6.03 -7.35 -5.22
CA GLU A 61 -6.13 -8.38 -6.27
C GLU A 61 -4.80 -8.59 -7.03
N SER A 62 -3.87 -7.64 -6.97
CA SER A 62 -2.61 -7.63 -7.75
C SER A 62 -1.37 -8.01 -6.93
N THR A 63 -1.52 -8.28 -5.62
CA THR A 63 -0.39 -8.62 -4.73
C THR A 63 -0.81 -9.62 -3.66
N THR A 64 0.16 -10.37 -3.13
CA THR A 64 -0.02 -11.26 -1.97
C THR A 64 0.17 -10.53 -0.63
N LEU A 65 0.66 -9.29 -0.67
CA LEU A 65 0.74 -8.42 0.50
C LEU A 65 -0.68 -8.07 1.01
N GLN A 66 -0.80 -7.91 2.32
CA GLN A 66 -2.02 -7.41 2.94
C GLN A 66 -2.11 -5.91 2.71
N CYS A 67 -3.12 -5.48 1.97
CA CYS A 67 -3.42 -4.08 1.75
C CYS A 67 -4.46 -3.61 2.77
N SER A 68 -4.45 -2.32 3.09
CA SER A 68 -5.50 -1.68 3.89
C SER A 68 -5.68 -0.23 3.42
N ILE A 69 -6.86 0.34 3.69
CA ILE A 69 -7.06 1.78 3.54
C ILE A 69 -6.49 2.44 4.79
N GLY A 70 -5.54 3.34 4.61
CA GLY A 70 -4.91 4.07 5.72
C GLY A 70 -5.94 4.80 6.57
N LYS A 71 -5.78 4.72 7.88
CA LYS A 71 -6.64 5.36 8.88
C LYS A 71 -5.79 6.28 9.74
N ASP A 72 -6.44 7.22 10.42
CA ASP A 72 -5.73 8.04 11.38
C ASP A 72 -5.17 7.14 12.50
N GLY A 73 -3.84 7.14 12.65
CA GLY A 73 -3.11 6.28 13.59
C GLY A 73 -2.81 4.85 13.10
N GLU A 74 -3.12 4.48 11.86
CA GLU A 74 -2.87 3.14 11.29
C GLU A 74 -2.54 3.18 9.78
#